data_AF-A0A352S6T6-F1
#
_entry.id   AF-A0A352S6T6-F1
#
_cell.length_a   1.000
_cell.length_b   1.000
_cell.length_c   1.000
_cell.angle_alpha   90.00
_cell.angle_beta   90.00
_cell.angle_gamma   90.00
#
_symmetry.space_group_name_H-M   'P 1'
#
loop_
_entity.id
_entity.type
_entity.pdbx_description
1 polymer ?
#
loop_
_entity_poly.entity_id
_entity_poly.type
_entity_poly.pdbx_seq_one_letter_code
_entity_poly.pdbx_strand_id
1 'polypeptide(L)' 'AYPYLTSGKFKILGITGTQRYKAIPNVPTFAEQGLPGFEPSGWFALFLPANAPKDVTSRMATEVARIV' A
#
# COMPACT_ATOMS: atom_id res chain seq x y z
N ALA A 1 8.07 8.06 6.95
CA ALA A 1 6.88 8.93 6.94
C ALA A 1 6.07 8.88 8.24
N TYR A 2 5.88 7.71 8.86
CA TYR A 2 5.02 7.54 10.05
C TYR A 2 5.22 8.55 11.20
N PRO A 3 6.46 8.88 11.65
CA PRO A 3 6.67 9.86 12.71
C PRO A 3 6.13 11.27 12.39
N TYR A 4 6.05 11.62 11.11
CA TYR A 4 5.52 12.91 10.66
C TYR A 4 3.98 12.92 10.65
N LEU A 5 3.35 11.77 10.40
CA LEU A 5 1.89 11.64 10.39
C LEU A 5 1.28 11.87 11.78
N THR A 6 2.00 11.51 12.84
CA THR A 6 1.57 11.71 14.23
C THR A 6 2.09 13.00 14.86
N SER A 7 3.00 13.72 14.17
CA SER A 7 3.66 14.92 14.70
C SER A 7 2.76 16.15 14.87
N GLY A 8 1.50 16.09 14.41
CA GLY A 8 0.57 17.23 14.39
C GLY A 8 0.90 18.31 13.36
N LYS A 9 2.03 18.18 12.64
CA LYS A 9 2.44 19.13 11.58
C LYS A 9 1.61 19.01 10.30
N PHE A 10 0.85 17.93 10.16
CA PHE A 10 -0.02 17.67 9.02
C PHE A 10 -1.45 17.43 9.49
N LYS A 11 -2.42 18.00 8.76
CA LYS A 11 -3.83 17.61 8.87
C LYS A 11 -4.14 16.55 7.83
N ILE A 12 -4.27 15.31 8.28
CA ILE A 12 -4.63 14.19 7.40
C ILE A 12 -6.14 14.25 7.17
N LEU A 13 -6.57 14.37 5.91
CA LEU A 13 -7.98 14.55 5.55
C LEU A 13 -8.71 13.24 5.26
N GLY A 14 -7.99 12.24 4.76
CA GLY A 14 -8.58 10.96 4.42
C GLY A 14 -7.57 9.99 3.85
N ILE A 15 -7.95 8.72 3.87
CA ILE A 15 -7.25 7.61 3.25
C ILE A 15 -7.91 7.27 1.91
N THR A 16 -7.10 7.05 0.87
CA THR A 16 -7.55 6.45 -0.39
C THR A 16 -7.70 4.93 -0.22
N GLY A 17 -8.73 4.37 -0.84
CA GLY A 17 -9.12 2.97 -0.77
C GLY A 17 -10.27 2.67 0.18
N THR A 18 -10.56 1.38 0.31
CA THR A 18 -11.74 0.87 1.02
C THR A 18 -11.51 0.63 2.51
N GLN A 19 -10.26 0.69 2.98
CA GLN A 19 -9.90 0.37 4.35
C GLN A 19 -9.01 1.45 4.97
N ARG A 20 -9.16 1.65 6.28
CA ARG A 20 -8.30 2.54 7.06
C ARG A 20 -6.90 1.94 7.20
N TYR A 21 -5.88 2.79 7.23
CA TYR A 21 -4.51 2.35 7.55
C TYR A 21 -4.42 1.96 9.03
N LYS A 22 -3.97 0.73 9.30
CA LYS A 22 -3.76 0.21 10.68
C LYS A 22 -2.89 1.12 11.54
N ALA A 23 -1.93 1.81 10.92
CA ALA A 23 -0.99 2.67 11.62
C ALA A 23 -1.64 3.99 12.11
N ILE A 24 -2.73 4.44 11.47
CA ILE A 24 -3.46 5.68 11.80
C ILE A 24 -4.99 5.43 11.75
N PRO A 25 -5.52 4.58 12.64
CA PRO A 25 -6.90 4.07 12.56
C PRO A 25 -7.98 5.15 12.75
N ASN A 26 -7.59 6.31 13.28
CA ASN A 26 -8.50 7.44 13.52
C ASN A 26 -8.80 8.26 12.26
N VAL A 27 -8.05 8.07 11.16
CA VAL A 27 -8.27 8.78 9.91
C VAL A 27 -9.28 8.01 9.05
N PRO A 28 -10.41 8.63 8.65
CA PRO A 28 -11.42 7.98 7.83
C PRO A 28 -10.96 7.78 6.38
N THR A 29 -11.61 6.88 5.65
CA THR A 29 -11.45 6.81 4.19
C THR A 29 -12.26 7.91 3.50
N PHE A 30 -11.98 8.19 2.23
CA PHE A 30 -12.85 9.07 1.44
C PHE A 30 -14.22 8.44 1.18
N ALA A 31 -14.30 7.10 1.09
CA ALA A 31 -15.56 6.39 0.97
C ALA A 31 -16.46 6.58 2.20
N GLU A 32 -15.92 6.54 3.42
CA GLU A 32 -16.63 6.83 4.66
C GLU A 32 -17.13 8.28 4.74
N GLN A 33 -16.53 9.18 3.97
CA GLN A 33 -16.89 10.60 3.89
C GLN A 33 -17.90 10.90 2.76
N GLY A 34 -18.44 9.87 2.11
CA GLY A 34 -19.42 10.03 1.02
C GLY A 34 -18.80 10.27 -0.36
N LEU A 35 -17.49 10.06 -0.52
CA LEU A 35 -16.77 10.16 -1.79
C LEU A 35 -16.34 8.77 -2.27
N PRO A 36 -17.24 7.99 -2.91
CA PRO A 36 -16.91 6.65 -3.42
C PRO A 36 -15.96 6.72 -4.62
N GLY A 37 -15.25 5.61 -4.88
CA GLY A 37 -14.37 5.47 -6.06
C GLY A 37 -12.96 6.06 -5.92
N PHE A 38 -12.62 6.60 -4.75
CA PHE A 38 -11.26 7.02 -4.42
C PHE A 38 -10.36 5.82 -4.07
N GLU A 39 -9.96 5.05 -5.08
CA GLU A 39 -9.05 3.92 -4.90
C GLU A 39 -7.57 4.35 -4.89
N PRO A 40 -6.69 3.65 -4.15
CA PRO A 40 -5.26 3.90 -4.22
C PRO A 40 -4.73 3.39 -5.57
N SER A 41 -4.17 4.28 -6.38
CA SER A 41 -3.63 3.94 -7.70
C SER A 41 -2.17 3.45 -7.70
N GLY A 42 -1.58 3.23 -6.53
CA GLY A 42 -0.17 2.86 -6.38
C GLY A 42 0.01 1.37 -6.07
N TRP A 43 0.71 0.65 -6.95
CA TRP A 43 1.20 -0.70 -6.68
C TRP A 43 2.73 -0.73 -6.86
N PHE A 44 3.35 -1.68 -6.18
CA PHE A 44 4.76 -1.97 -6.34
C PHE A 44 4.92 -3.36 -6.93
N ALA A 45 5.98 -3.58 -7.70
CA ALA A 45 6.38 -4.89 -8.15
C ALA A 45 7.88 -5.07 -8.09
N LEU A 46 8.25 -6.35 -7.99
CA LEU A 46 9.61 -6.81 -8.09
C LEU A 46 9.86 -7.30 -9.52
N PHE A 47 10.94 -6.84 -10.12
CA PHE A 47 11.37 -7.25 -11.45
C PHE A 47 12.73 -7.95 -11.38
N LEU A 48 12.97 -8.82 -12.36
CA LEU A 48 14.22 -9.54 -12.56
C LEU A 48 14.74 -9.24 -13.98
N PRO A 49 16.04 -9.43 -14.25
CA PRO A 49 16.57 -9.34 -15.62
C PRO A 49 15.76 -10.20 -16.60
N ALA A 50 15.61 -9.75 -17.84
CA ALA A 50 14.73 -10.40 -18.83
C ALA A 50 15.04 -11.89 -19.05
N ASN A 51 16.32 -12.27 -18.95
CA ASN A 51 16.79 -13.64 -19.16
C ASN A 51 17.05 -14.39 -17.83
N ALA A 52 16.42 -13.97 -16.73
CA ALA A 52 16.52 -14.69 -15.47
C ALA A 52 16.03 -16.15 -15.63
N PRO A 53 16.80 -17.14 -15.15
CA PRO A 53 16.39 -18.54 -15.18
C PRO A 53 15.02 -18.77 -14.51
N LYS A 54 14.22 -19.68 -15.07
CA LYS A 54 12.83 -19.94 -14.63
C LYS A 54 12.73 -20.43 -13.19
N ASP A 55 13.71 -21.20 -12.74
CA ASP A 55 13.79 -21.68 -11.36
C ASP A 55 13.97 -20.52 -10.37
N VAL A 56 14.78 -19.52 -10.73
CA VAL A 56 15.00 -18.32 -9.92
C VAL A 56 13.75 -17.44 -9.89
N THR A 57 13.12 -17.20 -11.05
CA THR A 57 11.89 -16.38 -11.10
C THR A 57 10.75 -17.03 -10.34
N SER A 58 10.58 -18.35 -10.48
CA SER A 58 9.55 -19.10 -9.76
C SER A 58 9.80 -19.06 -8.25
N ARG A 59 11.03 -19.30 -7.80
CA ARG A 59 11.37 -19.22 -6.39
C ARG A 59 11.09 -17.82 -5.85
N MET A 60 11.57 -16.77 -6.53
CA MET A 60 11.35 -15.39 -6.08
C MET A 60 9.87 -15.05 -5.96
N ALA A 61 9.04 -15.43 -6.95
CA ALA A 61 7.60 -15.22 -6.89
C ALA A 61 6.96 -15.93 -5.69
N THR A 62 7.33 -17.19 -5.44
CA THR A 62 6.83 -17.96 -4.29
C THR A 62 7.25 -17.34 -2.96
N GLU A 63 8.50 -16.92 -2.82
CA GLU A 63 9.02 -16.33 -1.59
C GLU A 63 8.36 -14.97 -1.29
N VAL A 64 8.19 -14.13 -2.31
CA VAL A 64 7.51 -12.83 -2.17
C VAL A 64 6.06 -13.03 -1.76
N ALA A 65 5.32 -13.93 -2.43
CA ALA A 65 3.92 -14.20 -2.12
C ALA A 65 3.69 -14.75 -0.71
N ARG A 66 4.73 -15.28 -0.04
CA ARG A 66 4.64 -15.72 1.36
C ARG A 66 4.75 -14.57 2.36
N ILE A 67 5.46 -13.50 2.00
CA ILE A 67 5.77 -12.38 2.90
C ILE A 67 4.70 -11.29 2.83
N VAL A 68 4.17 -11.04 1.64
CA VAL A 68 3.12 -10.02 1.39
C VAL A 68 1.73 -10.54 1.75
#